data_AF-A0A1S1MV72-F1
#
_entry.id   AF-A0A1S1MV72-F1
#
_cell.length_a   1.000
_cell.length_b   1.000
_cell.length_c   1.000
_cell.angle_alpha   90.00
_cell.angle_beta   90.00
_cell.angle_gamma   90.00
#
_symmetry.space_group_name_H-M   'P 1'
#
loop_
_entity.id
_entity.type
_entity.pdbx_description
1 polymer ?
#
loop_
_entity_poly.entity_id
_entity_poly.type
_entity_poly.pdbx_seq_one_letter_code
_entity_poly.pdbx_strand_id
1 'polypeptide(L)'
;MVSSYLTQSALNVEPADVELALSQLDEFLQDQSNWQDAVWAYRIPELGEGGACSLFGYLQDEPFELNSLLPQDEQTSQALAKLQSIVAFVQRQTNVDWFGIYQTRETSQGAQLLKLAYHGAPSRPLFPVNEQFAATSNNVQVVISGHARVINDVAAYVDNGGEYYTCDPKVQAEACLPLFDNANNCIGIIDAEAFSKDFFTPSVLALLIAVCIKIPQYLPE
;
A
#
# COMPACT_ATOMS: atom_id res chain seq x y z
N MET A 1 -7.25 7.45 18.44
CA MET A 1 -7.05 6.86 17.11
C MET A 1 -5.56 6.60 16.87
N VAL A 2 -4.70 7.63 16.86
CA VAL A 2 -3.24 7.50 16.69
C VAL A 2 -2.58 6.50 17.65
N SER A 3 -2.76 6.64 18.97
CA SER A 3 -2.15 5.71 19.94
C SER A 3 -2.60 4.26 19.77
N SER A 4 -3.87 4.04 19.37
CA SER A 4 -4.39 2.71 19.08
C SER A 4 -3.71 2.11 17.86
N TYR A 5 -3.60 2.90 16.78
CA TYR A 5 -2.93 2.49 15.56
C TYR A 5 -1.46 2.13 15.83
N LEU A 6 -0.71 2.99 16.53
CA LEU A 6 0.72 2.76 16.84
C LEU A 6 0.92 1.46 17.63
N THR A 7 0.10 1.24 18.65
CA THR A 7 0.15 0.01 19.47
C THR A 7 -0.11 -1.22 18.61
N GLN A 8 -1.14 -1.17 17.77
CA GLN A 8 -1.57 -2.32 16.99
C GLN A 8 -0.62 -2.65 15.84
N SER A 9 -0.11 -1.62 15.16
CA SER A 9 0.86 -1.77 14.05
C SER A 9 2.28 -2.06 14.51
N ALA A 10 2.54 -2.10 15.83
CA ALA A 10 3.88 -2.25 16.41
C ALA A 10 4.89 -1.18 15.96
N LEU A 11 4.42 0.03 15.66
CA LEU A 11 5.26 1.17 15.28
C LEU A 11 5.54 2.09 16.47
N ASN A 12 6.76 2.63 16.50
CA ASN A 12 7.19 3.60 17.49
C ASN A 12 7.50 4.94 16.81
N VAL A 13 6.49 5.78 16.67
CA VAL A 13 6.56 7.13 16.10
C VAL A 13 5.86 8.08 17.06
N GLU A 14 6.36 9.32 17.18
CA GLU A 14 5.79 10.33 18.06
C GLU A 14 4.33 10.65 17.66
N PRO A 15 3.34 10.50 18.56
CA PRO A 15 1.93 10.73 18.23
C PRO A 15 1.64 12.13 17.68
N ALA A 16 2.36 13.14 18.17
CA ALA A 16 2.19 14.52 17.72
C ALA A 16 2.56 14.71 16.24
N ASP A 17 3.57 13.99 15.74
CA ASP A 17 3.97 14.06 14.33
C ASP A 17 2.90 13.43 13.44
N VAL A 18 2.27 12.34 13.89
CA VAL A 18 1.15 11.70 13.18
C VAL A 18 -0.08 12.62 13.15
N GLU A 19 -0.39 13.30 14.26
CA GLU A 19 -1.51 14.25 14.34
C GLU A 19 -1.30 15.47 13.42
N LEU A 20 -0.06 15.95 13.33
CA LEU A 20 0.31 16.99 12.38
C LEU A 20 0.11 16.53 10.93
N ALA A 21 0.60 15.34 10.58
CA ALA A 21 0.43 14.79 9.24
C ALA A 21 -1.04 14.50 8.88
N LEU A 22 -1.86 14.07 9.85
CA LEU A 22 -3.31 13.93 9.66
C LEU A 22 -3.97 15.26 9.30
N SER A 23 -3.57 16.34 9.98
CA SER A 23 -4.11 17.67 9.72
C SER A 23 -3.72 18.17 8.31
N GLN A 24 -2.47 17.94 7.91
CA GLN A 24 -1.98 18.27 6.56
C GLN A 24 -2.71 17.47 5.47
N LEU A 25 -2.97 16.18 5.71
CA LEU A 25 -3.73 15.34 4.80
C LEU A 25 -5.18 15.84 4.68
N ASP A 26 -5.81 16.21 5.79
CA ASP A 26 -7.18 16.73 5.80
C ASP A 26 -7.29 18.05 5.04
N GLU A 27 -6.35 18.98 5.24
CA GLU A 27 -6.27 20.22 4.47
C GLU A 27 -6.09 19.94 2.96
N PHE A 28 -5.20 19.01 2.61
CA PHE A 28 -4.94 18.63 1.22
C PHE A 28 -6.20 18.06 0.54
N LEU A 29 -6.95 17.20 1.23
CA LEU A 29 -8.15 16.55 0.69
C LEU A 29 -9.38 17.48 0.62
N GLN A 30 -9.40 18.55 1.42
CA GLN A 30 -10.45 19.59 1.36
C GLN A 30 -10.31 20.50 0.14
N ASP A 31 -9.09 20.72 -0.34
CA ASP A 31 -8.84 21.48 -1.56
C ASP A 31 -9.13 20.64 -2.81
N GLN A 32 -10.21 20.98 -3.52
CA GLN A 32 -10.65 20.29 -4.73
C GLN A 32 -9.61 20.33 -5.86
N SER A 33 -8.69 21.29 -5.87
CA SER A 33 -7.62 21.35 -6.87
C SER A 33 -6.62 20.20 -6.75
N ASN A 34 -6.60 19.51 -5.60
CA ASN A 34 -5.77 18.33 -5.37
C ASN A 34 -6.42 17.02 -5.78
N TRP A 35 -7.73 17.02 -6.07
CA TRP A 35 -8.46 15.79 -6.36
C TRP A 35 -7.95 15.16 -7.65
N GLN A 36 -7.82 13.84 -7.61
CA GLN A 36 -7.46 13.01 -8.76
C GLN A 36 -8.69 12.31 -9.31
N ASP A 37 -8.65 11.93 -10.58
CA ASP A 37 -9.67 11.09 -11.19
C ASP A 37 -9.55 9.64 -10.73
N ALA A 38 -10.67 8.90 -10.81
CA ALA A 38 -10.68 7.47 -10.55
C ALA A 38 -9.89 6.72 -11.64
N VAL A 39 -8.96 5.86 -11.21
CA VAL A 39 -8.20 4.98 -12.11
C VAL A 39 -8.83 3.58 -12.06
N TRP A 40 -9.54 3.21 -13.14
CA TRP A 40 -10.23 1.91 -13.23
C TRP A 40 -9.39 0.79 -13.84
N ALA A 41 -8.33 1.14 -14.56
CA ALA A 41 -7.50 0.20 -15.28
C ALA A 41 -6.03 0.60 -15.22
N TYR A 42 -5.14 -0.37 -15.11
CA TYR A 42 -3.69 -0.11 -15.14
C TYR A 42 -2.90 -1.28 -15.74
N ARG A 43 -1.74 -0.96 -16.30
CA ARG A 43 -0.80 -1.97 -16.80
C ARG A 43 -0.24 -2.80 -15.66
N ILE A 44 -0.07 -4.09 -15.90
CA ILE A 44 0.52 -5.03 -14.97
C ILE A 44 1.63 -5.83 -15.66
N PRO A 45 2.67 -6.26 -14.91
CA PRO A 45 3.68 -7.15 -15.45
C PRO A 45 3.10 -8.53 -15.78
N GLU A 46 3.73 -9.23 -16.72
CA GLU A 46 3.57 -10.66 -16.88
C GLU A 46 3.95 -11.36 -15.57
N LEU A 47 3.21 -12.41 -15.21
CA LEU A 47 3.52 -13.23 -14.04
C LEU A 47 4.29 -14.47 -14.48
N GLY A 48 5.39 -14.79 -13.80
CA GLY A 48 6.16 -16.01 -14.01
C GLY A 48 5.41 -17.27 -13.58
N GLU A 49 6.04 -18.44 -13.77
CA GLU A 49 5.46 -19.74 -13.39
C GLU A 49 4.96 -19.73 -11.94
N GLY A 50 3.69 -20.15 -11.75
CA GLY A 50 3.03 -20.19 -10.45
C GLY A 50 2.47 -18.85 -9.95
N GLY A 51 2.52 -17.77 -10.73
CA GLY A 51 1.96 -16.47 -10.35
C GLY A 51 2.70 -15.77 -9.19
N ALA A 52 3.87 -16.31 -8.83
CA ALA A 52 4.63 -15.89 -7.65
C ALA A 52 5.43 -14.60 -7.90
N CYS A 53 6.09 -14.49 -9.06
CA CYS A 53 6.99 -13.38 -9.38
C CYS A 53 6.54 -12.61 -10.62
N SER A 54 6.56 -11.28 -10.55
CA SER A 54 6.40 -10.42 -11.73
C SER A 54 7.67 -10.47 -12.60
N LEU A 55 7.51 -10.65 -13.91
CA LEU A 55 8.61 -10.53 -14.86
C LEU A 55 8.92 -9.05 -15.09
N PHE A 56 10.02 -8.59 -14.49
CA PHE A 56 10.43 -7.19 -14.60
C PHE A 56 10.66 -6.79 -16.06
N GLY A 57 10.02 -5.71 -16.50
CA GLY A 57 10.15 -5.16 -17.85
C GLY A 57 9.23 -5.77 -18.92
N TYR A 58 8.44 -6.80 -18.58
CA TYR A 58 7.47 -7.42 -19.50
C TYR A 58 6.06 -7.14 -19.00
N LEU A 59 5.29 -6.37 -19.76
CA LEU A 59 3.91 -6.00 -19.42
C LEU A 59 2.94 -6.87 -20.20
N GLN A 60 1.79 -7.17 -19.59
CA GLN A 60 0.68 -7.80 -20.30
C GLN A 60 0.07 -6.84 -21.33
N ASP A 61 -0.38 -7.42 -22.44
CA ASP A 61 -1.02 -6.69 -23.55
C ASP A 61 -2.34 -6.03 -23.15
N GLU A 62 -3.08 -6.64 -22.22
CA GLU A 62 -4.31 -6.08 -21.66
C GLU A 62 -4.07 -5.50 -20.26
N PRO A 63 -4.69 -4.36 -19.92
CA PRO A 63 -4.62 -3.82 -18.57
C PRO A 63 -5.41 -4.71 -17.58
N PHE A 64 -5.07 -4.57 -16.30
CA PHE A 64 -5.90 -5.08 -15.23
C PHE A 64 -7.05 -4.09 -14.97
N GLU A 65 -8.28 -4.60 -15.02
CA GLU A 65 -9.51 -3.82 -14.84
C GLU A 65 -10.08 -4.05 -13.43
N LEU A 66 -10.21 -2.98 -12.63
CA LEU A 66 -10.74 -3.06 -11.26
C LEU A 66 -12.22 -3.47 -11.22
N ASN A 67 -12.99 -3.19 -12.27
CA ASN A 67 -14.41 -3.57 -12.36
C ASN A 67 -14.62 -5.09 -12.45
N SER A 68 -13.56 -5.88 -12.62
CA SER A 68 -13.60 -7.34 -12.49
C SER A 68 -13.84 -7.80 -11.04
N LEU A 69 -13.53 -6.95 -10.04
CA LEU A 69 -13.63 -7.25 -8.62
C LEU A 69 -14.39 -6.19 -7.80
N LEU A 70 -14.68 -5.02 -8.39
CA LEU A 70 -15.41 -3.92 -7.76
C LEU A 70 -16.66 -3.56 -8.58
N PRO A 71 -17.76 -3.11 -7.93
CA PRO A 71 -18.92 -2.64 -8.65
C PRO A 71 -18.60 -1.34 -9.39
N GLN A 72 -19.01 -1.25 -10.66
CA GLN A 72 -18.81 -0.06 -11.47
C GLN A 72 -19.94 0.95 -11.23
N ASP A 73 -19.83 1.69 -10.12
CA ASP A 73 -20.79 2.72 -9.73
C ASP A 73 -20.11 4.04 -9.30
N GLU A 74 -20.93 5.05 -9.02
CA GLU A 74 -20.45 6.38 -8.64
C GLU A 74 -19.76 6.37 -7.27
N GLN A 75 -20.26 5.58 -6.31
CA GLN A 75 -19.67 5.48 -4.97
C GLN A 75 -18.26 4.90 -5.03
N THR A 76 -18.06 3.84 -5.81
CA THR A 76 -16.75 3.21 -6.04
C THR A 76 -15.84 4.14 -6.81
N SER A 77 -16.36 4.86 -7.82
CA SER A 77 -15.57 5.87 -8.54
C SER A 77 -15.07 6.98 -7.61
N GLN A 78 -15.94 7.48 -6.72
CA GLN A 78 -15.56 8.50 -5.73
C GLN A 78 -14.53 7.95 -4.72
N ALA A 79 -14.69 6.71 -4.27
CA ALA A 79 -13.73 6.03 -3.41
C ALA A 79 -12.34 5.94 -4.08
N LEU A 80 -12.28 5.41 -5.30
CA LEU A 80 -11.02 5.28 -6.06
C LEU A 80 -10.36 6.65 -6.33
N ALA A 81 -11.13 7.68 -6.66
CA ALA A 81 -10.63 9.05 -6.82
C ALA A 81 -10.02 9.61 -5.52
N LYS A 82 -10.64 9.35 -4.36
CA LYS A 82 -10.11 9.74 -3.05
C LYS A 82 -8.83 9.00 -2.71
N LEU A 83 -8.77 7.69 -2.96
CA LEU A 83 -7.57 6.90 -2.75
C LEU A 83 -6.41 7.38 -3.66
N GLN A 84 -6.69 7.68 -4.93
CA GLN A 84 -5.68 8.24 -5.84
C GLN A 84 -5.21 9.64 -5.40
N SER A 85 -6.08 10.44 -4.79
CA SER A 85 -5.72 11.72 -4.19
C SER A 85 -4.78 11.57 -2.98
N ILE A 86 -4.99 10.53 -2.16
CA ILE A 86 -4.09 10.18 -1.05
C ILE A 86 -2.72 9.73 -1.59
N VAL A 87 -2.70 8.91 -2.64
CA VAL A 87 -1.46 8.53 -3.33
C VAL A 87 -0.69 9.78 -3.81
N ALA A 88 -1.39 10.73 -4.43
CA ALA A 88 -0.79 11.98 -4.89
C ALA A 88 -0.25 12.82 -3.73
N PHE A 89 -0.93 12.85 -2.58
CA PHE A 89 -0.44 13.50 -1.37
C PHE A 89 0.88 12.88 -0.91
N VAL A 90 0.93 11.56 -0.72
CA VAL A 90 2.13 10.86 -0.27
C VAL A 90 3.30 11.13 -1.22
N GLN A 91 3.09 10.95 -2.52
CA GLN A 91 4.12 11.18 -3.54
C GLN A 91 4.66 12.62 -3.49
N ARG A 92 3.80 13.64 -3.39
CA ARG A 92 4.22 15.04 -3.36
C ARG A 92 5.01 15.40 -2.09
N GLN A 93 4.66 14.81 -0.95
CA GLN A 93 5.28 15.13 0.33
C GLN A 93 6.60 14.41 0.56
N THR A 94 6.75 13.20 0.03
CA THR A 94 7.91 12.34 0.32
C THR A 94 8.84 12.13 -0.87
N ASN A 95 8.34 12.30 -2.11
CA ASN A 95 8.98 11.84 -3.34
C ASN A 95 9.30 10.34 -3.34
N VAL A 96 8.47 9.53 -2.69
CA VAL A 96 8.60 8.06 -2.73
C VAL A 96 8.53 7.54 -4.16
N ASP A 97 9.39 6.59 -4.51
CA ASP A 97 9.49 6.05 -5.87
C ASP A 97 8.30 5.16 -6.25
N TRP A 98 7.74 4.45 -5.27
CA TRP A 98 6.55 3.63 -5.47
C TRP A 98 5.66 3.63 -4.21
N PHE A 99 4.34 3.73 -4.40
CA PHE A 99 3.38 3.69 -3.30
C PHE A 99 2.06 3.08 -3.78
N GLY A 100 1.50 2.13 -3.03
CA GLY A 100 0.25 1.45 -3.35
C GLY A 100 -0.68 1.31 -2.15
N ILE A 101 -1.98 1.40 -2.41
CA ILE A 101 -3.06 1.15 -1.45
C ILE A 101 -3.75 -0.16 -1.83
N TYR A 102 -3.87 -1.06 -0.87
CA TYR A 102 -4.47 -2.38 -1.08
C TYR A 102 -5.59 -2.66 -0.08
N GLN A 103 -6.62 -3.36 -0.54
CA GLN A 103 -7.72 -3.84 0.29
C GLN A 103 -7.87 -5.35 0.14
N THR A 104 -8.14 -6.04 1.24
CA THR A 104 -8.46 -7.47 1.21
C THR A 104 -9.83 -7.67 0.58
N ARG A 105 -9.90 -8.56 -0.42
CA ARG A 105 -11.12 -8.94 -1.14
C ARG A 105 -11.23 -10.45 -1.24
N GLU A 106 -12.45 -10.96 -1.10
CA GLU A 106 -12.75 -12.35 -1.41
C GLU A 106 -12.85 -12.54 -2.92
N THR A 107 -12.15 -13.53 -3.44
CA THR A 107 -12.17 -13.90 -4.85
C THR A 107 -12.52 -15.37 -5.01
N SER A 108 -12.68 -15.85 -6.24
CA SER A 108 -12.84 -17.28 -6.52
C SER A 108 -11.63 -18.13 -6.09
N GLN A 109 -10.48 -17.50 -5.83
CA GLN A 109 -9.24 -18.13 -5.35
C GLN A 109 -9.02 -17.91 -3.85
N GLY A 110 -10.01 -17.37 -3.13
CA GLY A 110 -9.92 -16.99 -1.72
C GLY A 110 -9.55 -15.52 -1.51
N ALA A 111 -9.18 -15.17 -0.28
CA ALA A 111 -8.79 -13.81 0.09
C ALA A 111 -7.53 -13.34 -0.67
N GLN A 112 -7.60 -12.14 -1.23
CA GLN A 112 -6.50 -11.48 -1.94
C GLN A 112 -6.41 -10.01 -1.57
N LEU A 113 -5.19 -9.45 -1.49
CA LEU A 113 -4.98 -8.01 -1.45
C LEU A 113 -5.08 -7.45 -2.86
N LEU A 114 -6.11 -6.64 -3.12
CA LEU A 114 -6.33 -5.94 -4.39
C LEU A 114 -5.74 -4.52 -4.33
N LYS A 115 -4.86 -4.19 -5.27
CA LYS A 115 -4.34 -2.83 -5.45
C LYS A 115 -5.42 -1.91 -6.01
N LEU A 116 -5.80 -0.89 -5.24
CA LEU A 116 -6.86 0.05 -5.59
C LEU A 116 -6.33 1.34 -6.24
N ALA A 117 -5.21 1.85 -5.75
CA ALA A 117 -4.59 3.08 -6.22
C ALA A 117 -3.08 3.00 -6.02
N TYR A 118 -2.28 3.60 -6.91
CA TYR A 118 -0.83 3.58 -6.78
C TYR A 118 -0.12 4.68 -7.57
N HIS A 119 1.16 4.88 -7.23
CA HIS A 119 2.15 5.66 -7.97
C HIS A 119 3.40 4.79 -8.17
N GLY A 120 4.12 5.01 -9.27
CA GLY A 120 5.37 4.34 -9.60
C GLY A 120 5.23 3.35 -10.77
N ALA A 121 6.21 2.46 -10.90
CA ALA A 121 6.24 1.46 -11.96
C ALA A 121 5.04 0.47 -11.88
N PRO A 122 4.60 -0.09 -13.03
CA PRO A 122 3.62 -1.16 -13.06
C PRO A 122 4.03 -2.34 -12.18
N SER A 123 3.11 -2.79 -11.33
CA SER A 123 3.31 -3.93 -10.42
C SER A 123 2.04 -4.77 -10.35
N ARG A 124 2.15 -5.97 -9.75
CA ARG A 124 1.03 -6.92 -9.66
C ARG A 124 -0.23 -6.30 -9.03
N PRO A 125 -1.43 -6.71 -9.49
CA PRO A 125 -2.69 -6.19 -8.99
C PRO A 125 -3.17 -6.90 -7.72
N LEU A 126 -2.82 -8.18 -7.55
CA LEU A 126 -3.37 -9.07 -6.54
C LEU A 126 -2.27 -9.82 -5.80
N PHE A 127 -2.36 -9.94 -4.48
CA PHE A 127 -1.54 -10.84 -3.68
C PHE A 127 -2.42 -11.87 -2.94
N PRO A 128 -2.18 -13.19 -3.11
CA PRO A 128 -2.90 -14.21 -2.34
C PRO A 128 -2.64 -14.07 -0.83
N VAL A 129 -3.71 -13.98 -0.03
CA VAL A 129 -3.59 -13.90 1.43
C VAL A 129 -3.62 -15.31 2.01
N ASN A 130 -2.45 -15.95 2.06
CA ASN A 130 -2.26 -17.27 2.66
C ASN A 130 -0.83 -17.43 3.22
N GLU A 131 -0.64 -18.42 4.09
CA GLU A 131 0.64 -18.68 4.76
C GLU A 131 1.78 -18.98 3.78
N GLN A 132 1.51 -19.68 2.69
CA GLN A 132 2.53 -20.00 1.68
C GLN A 132 3.10 -18.73 1.03
N PHE A 133 2.24 -17.76 0.71
CA PHE A 133 2.66 -16.49 0.13
C PHE A 133 3.28 -15.56 1.20
N ALA A 134 2.75 -15.59 2.43
CA ALA A 134 3.29 -14.84 3.57
C ALA A 134 4.75 -15.20 3.87
N ALA A 135 5.16 -16.46 3.63
CA ALA A 135 6.54 -16.91 3.86
C ALA A 135 7.60 -16.12 3.07
N THR A 136 7.21 -15.36 2.03
CA THR A 136 8.14 -14.59 1.19
C THR A 136 7.72 -13.14 0.95
N SER A 137 6.48 -12.76 1.28
CA SER A 137 5.93 -11.44 0.96
C SER A 137 5.66 -10.62 2.21
N ASN A 138 6.36 -9.50 2.35
CA ASN A 138 6.09 -8.49 3.37
C ASN A 138 4.62 -8.08 3.39
N ASN A 139 4.07 -7.75 2.21
CA ASN A 139 2.68 -7.34 2.04
C ASN A 139 1.68 -8.34 2.66
N VAL A 140 1.89 -9.63 2.42
CA VAL A 140 1.00 -10.67 2.96
C VAL A 140 1.27 -10.95 4.44
N GLN A 141 2.51 -10.82 4.91
CA GLN A 141 2.78 -10.89 6.35
C GLN A 141 2.11 -9.76 7.13
N VAL A 142 2.14 -8.53 6.62
CA VAL A 142 1.54 -7.37 7.27
C VAL A 142 0.02 -7.54 7.37
N VAL A 143 -0.66 -7.95 6.27
CA VAL A 143 -2.12 -8.12 6.33
C VAL A 143 -2.55 -9.27 7.27
N ILE A 144 -1.77 -10.35 7.35
CA ILE A 144 -2.08 -11.50 8.23
C ILE A 144 -1.81 -11.17 9.70
N SER A 145 -0.68 -10.50 9.99
CA SER A 145 -0.27 -10.22 11.37
C SER A 145 -0.89 -8.96 11.95
N GLY A 146 -1.24 -7.99 11.11
CA GLY A 146 -1.57 -6.62 11.51
C GLY A 146 -0.37 -5.83 12.04
N HIS A 147 0.86 -6.33 11.93
CA HIS A 147 2.06 -5.59 12.32
C HIS A 147 2.71 -4.97 11.10
N ALA A 148 3.08 -3.69 11.20
CA ALA A 148 3.82 -3.01 10.15
C ALA A 148 5.22 -3.59 10.00
N ARG A 149 5.80 -3.40 8.81
CA ARG A 149 7.17 -3.78 8.50
C ARG A 149 7.86 -2.61 7.82
N VAL A 150 9.00 -2.21 8.39
CA VAL A 150 9.83 -1.11 7.88
C VAL A 150 11.25 -1.61 7.70
N ILE A 151 11.74 -1.58 6.46
CA ILE A 151 13.07 -2.02 6.06
C ILE A 151 13.76 -0.82 5.42
N ASN A 152 14.73 -0.22 6.10
CA ASN A 152 15.47 0.94 5.57
C ASN A 152 16.73 0.55 4.77
N ASP A 153 17.15 -0.72 4.81
CA ASP A 153 18.22 -1.26 3.97
C ASP A 153 17.88 -2.71 3.61
N VAL A 154 17.29 -2.89 2.42
CA VAL A 154 16.87 -4.21 1.90
C VAL A 154 18.06 -5.17 1.79
N ALA A 155 19.22 -4.69 1.32
CA ALA A 155 20.40 -5.52 1.18
C ALA A 155 20.86 -6.04 2.54
N ALA A 156 20.99 -5.15 3.54
CA ALA A 156 21.36 -5.56 4.89
C ALA A 156 20.31 -6.48 5.53
N TYR A 157 19.02 -6.23 5.29
CA TYR A 157 17.94 -7.08 5.80
C TYR A 157 18.03 -8.52 5.26
N VAL A 158 18.23 -8.67 3.95
CA VAL A 158 18.39 -9.98 3.30
C VAL A 158 19.69 -10.67 3.73
N ASP A 159 20.81 -9.93 3.82
CA ASP A 159 22.09 -10.48 4.27
C ASP A 159 22.02 -11.04 5.70
N ASN A 160 21.11 -10.51 6.54
CA ASN A 160 20.84 -11.01 7.88
C ASN A 160 19.78 -12.13 7.92
N GLY A 161 19.42 -12.70 6.77
CA GLY A 161 18.48 -13.81 6.64
C GLY A 161 17.01 -13.41 6.59
N GLY A 162 16.72 -12.12 6.39
CA GLY A 162 15.35 -11.62 6.22
C GLY A 162 14.73 -12.06 4.89
N GLU A 163 13.49 -12.51 4.95
CA GLU A 163 12.71 -12.88 3.77
C GLU A 163 12.25 -11.64 2.99
N TYR A 164 12.61 -11.57 1.72
CA TYR A 164 12.28 -10.42 0.90
C TYR A 164 11.96 -10.83 -0.54
N TYR A 165 10.75 -10.50 -0.98
CA TYR A 165 10.31 -10.68 -2.36
C TYR A 165 10.66 -9.41 -3.16
N THR A 166 11.63 -9.51 -4.06
CA THR A 166 12.06 -8.37 -4.89
C THR A 166 11.19 -8.25 -6.14
N CYS A 167 10.31 -7.25 -6.19
CA CYS A 167 9.56 -6.86 -7.39
C CYS A 167 10.41 -6.07 -8.38
N ASP A 168 11.11 -5.04 -7.89
CA ASP A 168 11.97 -4.16 -8.66
C ASP A 168 13.36 -4.15 -7.98
N PRO A 169 14.44 -4.53 -8.70
CA PRO A 169 15.79 -4.58 -8.13
C PRO A 169 16.35 -3.21 -7.70
N LYS A 170 15.69 -2.09 -8.05
CA LYS A 170 16.08 -0.76 -7.58
C LYS A 170 15.65 -0.49 -6.13
N VAL A 171 14.72 -1.26 -5.57
CA VAL A 171 14.21 -1.04 -4.20
C VAL A 171 15.33 -1.26 -3.19
N GLN A 172 15.57 -0.24 -2.37
CA GLN A 172 16.58 -0.24 -1.30
C GLN A 172 15.97 -0.09 0.08
N ALA A 173 14.73 0.41 0.16
CA ALA A 173 13.95 0.48 1.38
C ALA A 173 12.47 0.22 1.09
N GLU A 174 11.73 -0.34 2.06
CA GLU A 174 10.30 -0.60 1.98
C GLU A 174 9.61 -0.33 3.33
N ALA A 175 8.40 0.23 3.29
CA ALA A 175 7.51 0.33 4.44
C ALA A 175 6.10 -0.15 4.07
N CYS A 176 5.70 -1.28 4.65
CA CYS A 176 4.38 -1.86 4.49
C CYS A 176 3.60 -1.73 5.82
N LEU A 177 2.46 -1.05 5.79
CA LEU A 177 1.69 -0.69 6.99
C LEU A 177 0.24 -1.19 6.88
N PRO A 178 -0.36 -1.70 7.96
CA PRO A 178 -1.72 -2.23 7.97
C PRO A 178 -2.78 -1.12 7.92
N LEU A 179 -3.94 -1.45 7.34
CA LEU A 179 -5.16 -0.65 7.38
C LEU A 179 -6.15 -1.34 8.32
N PHE A 180 -6.61 -0.64 9.36
CA PHE A 180 -7.54 -1.19 10.33
C PHE A 180 -8.96 -0.65 10.15
N ASP A 181 -9.96 -1.51 10.32
CA ASP A 181 -11.35 -1.09 10.46
C ASP A 181 -11.65 -0.58 11.89
N ASN A 182 -12.91 -0.16 12.12
CA ASN A 182 -13.36 0.30 13.44
C ASN A 182 -13.35 -0.78 14.54
N ALA A 183 -13.29 -2.06 14.15
CA ALA A 183 -13.19 -3.21 15.04
C ALA A 183 -11.73 -3.67 15.21
N ASN A 184 -10.76 -2.91 14.70
CA ASN A 184 -9.34 -3.23 14.70
C ASN A 184 -8.98 -4.50 13.90
N ASN A 185 -9.77 -4.90 12.91
CA ASN A 185 -9.37 -5.94 11.96
C ASN A 185 -8.48 -5.33 10.88
N CYS A 186 -7.43 -6.04 10.47
CA CYS A 186 -6.61 -5.63 9.33
C CYS A 186 -7.36 -5.93 8.02
N ILE A 187 -7.81 -4.88 7.33
CA ILE A 187 -8.66 -4.97 6.11
C ILE A 187 -7.89 -4.64 4.83
N GLY A 188 -6.60 -4.37 4.93
CA GLY A 188 -5.75 -4.00 3.82
C GLY A 188 -4.39 -3.50 4.30
N ILE A 189 -3.62 -2.95 3.37
CA ILE A 189 -2.29 -2.39 3.63
C ILE A 189 -2.05 -1.15 2.77
N ILE A 190 -1.07 -0.36 3.15
CA ILE A 190 -0.27 0.38 2.17
C ILE A 190 1.07 -0.32 2.01
N ASP A 191 1.70 -0.06 0.88
CA ASP A 191 3.07 -0.47 0.58
C ASP A 191 3.79 0.72 -0.06
N ALA A 192 5.02 0.98 0.37
CA ALA A 192 5.82 2.12 -0.02
C ALA A 192 7.26 1.64 -0.26
N GLU A 193 7.81 1.87 -1.45
CA GLU A 193 9.16 1.43 -1.81
C GLU A 193 9.99 2.65 -2.25
N ALA A 194 11.26 2.68 -1.85
CA ALA A 194 12.20 3.73 -2.22
C ALA A 194 13.49 3.13 -2.82
N PHE A 195 14.07 3.84 -3.79
CA PHE A 195 15.32 3.47 -4.45
C PHE A 195 16.56 3.99 -3.73
N SER A 196 16.39 4.43 -2.49
CA SER A 196 17.45 4.87 -1.59
C SER A 196 17.26 4.24 -0.21
N LYS A 197 18.37 3.97 0.48
CA LYS A 197 18.38 3.52 1.86
C LYS A 197 17.92 4.63 2.80
N ASP A 198 17.48 4.24 4.00
CA ASP A 198 17.13 5.13 5.10
C ASP A 198 16.04 6.17 4.75
N PHE A 199 15.21 5.87 3.75
CA PHE A 199 14.15 6.75 3.26
C PHE A 199 13.03 6.94 4.30
N PHE A 200 12.67 5.88 5.03
CA PHE A 200 11.57 5.87 5.99
C PHE A 200 12.02 6.42 7.34
N THR A 201 12.30 7.72 7.35
CA THR A 201 12.55 8.52 8.55
C THR A 201 11.29 8.63 9.42
N PRO A 202 11.40 9.03 10.70
CA PRO A 202 10.24 9.21 11.58
C PRO A 202 9.15 10.12 11.00
N SER A 203 9.52 11.20 10.29
CA SER A 203 8.55 12.12 9.67
C SER A 203 7.82 11.48 8.48
N VAL A 204 8.53 10.70 7.65
CA VAL A 204 7.91 9.93 6.56
C VAL A 204 6.96 8.88 7.13
N LEU A 205 7.38 8.15 8.17
CA LEU A 205 6.52 7.17 8.84
C LEU A 205 5.29 7.82 9.48
N ALA A 206 5.42 8.99 10.10
CA ALA A 206 4.28 9.73 10.66
C ALA A 206 3.24 10.05 9.57
N LEU A 207 3.70 10.45 8.39
CA LEU A 207 2.84 10.69 7.23
C LEU A 207 2.17 9.42 6.71
N LEU A 208 2.93 8.32 6.60
CA LEU A 208 2.37 7.02 6.19
C LEU A 208 1.32 6.50 7.18
N ILE A 209 1.55 6.67 8.48
CA ILE A 209 0.58 6.33 9.52
C ILE A 209 -0.69 7.19 9.39
N ALA A 210 -0.55 8.49 9.15
CA ALA A 210 -1.68 9.39 8.97
C ALA A 210 -2.58 8.95 7.80
N VAL A 211 -1.98 8.56 6.66
CA VAL A 211 -2.77 8.03 5.54
C VAL A 211 -3.41 6.68 5.89
N CYS A 212 -2.72 5.77 6.59
CA CYS A 212 -3.30 4.49 7.01
C CYS A 212 -4.52 4.64 7.93
N ILE A 213 -4.53 5.69 8.76
CA ILE A 213 -5.67 6.03 9.62
C ILE A 213 -6.85 6.58 8.80
N LYS A 214 -6.55 7.31 7.71
CA LYS A 214 -7.57 7.98 6.88
C LYS A 214 -8.19 7.05 5.83
N ILE A 215 -7.37 6.24 5.16
CA ILE A 215 -7.75 5.37 4.04
C ILE A 215 -9.00 4.51 4.30
N PRO A 216 -9.17 3.84 5.46
CA PRO A 216 -10.34 2.99 5.73
C PRO A 216 -11.69 3.68 5.54
N GLN A 217 -11.74 5.02 5.63
CA GLN A 217 -12.96 5.82 5.44
C GLN A 217 -13.36 5.98 3.96
N TYR A 218 -12.47 5.62 3.04
CA TYR A 218 -12.63 5.80 1.59
C TYR A 218 -12.45 4.49 0.81
N LEU A 219 -12.34 3.36 1.50
CA LEU A 219 -12.29 2.08 0.82
C LEU A 219 -13.66 1.79 0.18
N PRO A 220 -13.70 1.25 -1.05
CA PRO A 220 -14.94 0.78 -1.63
C PRO A 220 -15.51 -0.38 -0.80
N GLU A 221 -16.83 -0.53 -0.80
CA GLU A 221 -17.52 -1.66 -0.14
C GLU A 221 -17.29 -2.97 -0.89
#